data_AF-A0A7S2L1M5-F1
#
_entry.id   AF-A0A7S2L1M5-F1
#
_cell.length_a   1.000
_cell.length_b   1.000
_cell.length_c   1.000
_cell.angle_alpha   90.00
_cell.angle_beta   90.00
_cell.angle_gamma   90.00
#
_symmetry.space_group_name_H-M   'P 1'
#
loop_
_entity.id
_entity.type
_entity.pdbx_description
1 polymer ?
#
loop_
_entity_poly.entity_id
_entity_poly.type
_entity_poly.pdbx_seq_one_letter_code
_entity_poly.pdbx_strand_id
1 'polypeptide(L)'
;EAAGPCTAASVRPGATEEVVLSEVGSPADIAWELRVCAQEASYELFFAPADGGPEVAVRASAPREPLQAKDGIVAGTFHAPQAGALRCRFKNDKGWLQSRLCLCRAAV
;
A
#
# COMPACT_ATOMS: atom_id res chain seq x y z
N GLU A 1 9.77 7.61 17.03
CA GLU A 1 8.60 7.49 16.14
C GLU A 1 7.85 6.21 16.47
N ALA A 2 6.56 6.30 16.79
CA ALA A 2 5.72 5.12 16.92
C ALA A 2 5.17 4.80 15.54
N ALA A 3 5.74 3.80 14.87
CA ALA A 3 5.13 3.26 13.66
C ALA A 3 3.74 2.70 14.00
N GLY A 4 2.73 3.01 13.18
CA GLY A 4 1.35 2.58 13.40
C GLY A 4 1.18 1.06 13.31
N PRO A 5 -0.05 0.56 13.56
CA PRO A 5 -0.33 -0.87 13.55
C PRO A 5 0.00 -1.48 12.18
N CYS A 6 0.50 -2.73 12.21
CA CYS A 6 0.78 -3.49 11.01
C CYS A 6 -0.48 -4.22 10.54
N THR A 7 -0.84 -4.01 9.28
CA THR A 7 -1.97 -4.65 8.61
C THR A 7 -1.47 -5.70 7.63
N ALA A 8 -2.04 -6.89 7.70
CA ALA A 8 -1.76 -7.98 6.78
C ALA A 8 -2.86 -8.10 5.72
N ALA A 9 -2.44 -8.25 4.46
CA ALA A 9 -3.32 -8.52 3.32
C ALA A 9 -2.92 -9.83 2.65
N SER A 10 -3.87 -10.77 2.55
CA SER A 10 -3.69 -12.02 1.82
C SER A 10 -4.32 -11.90 0.43
N VAL A 11 -3.50 -11.64 -0.58
CA VAL A 11 -3.93 -11.41 -1.96
C VAL A 11 -4.07 -12.74 -2.70
N ARG A 12 -5.30 -13.15 -3.00
CA ARG A 12 -5.58 -14.41 -3.71
C ARG A 12 -5.02 -14.38 -5.15
N PRO A 13 -4.76 -15.55 -5.77
CA PRO A 13 -4.42 -15.65 -7.19
C PRO A 13 -5.36 -14.84 -8.08
N GLY A 14 -4.80 -13.97 -8.94
CA GLY A 14 -5.54 -13.12 -9.87
C GLY A 14 -6.31 -11.96 -9.24
N ALA A 15 -6.27 -11.80 -7.91
CA ALA A 15 -7.01 -10.77 -7.19
C ALA A 15 -6.21 -9.49 -6.97
N THR A 16 -6.94 -8.42 -6.68
CA THR A 16 -6.43 -7.18 -6.11
C THR A 16 -7.09 -6.98 -4.75
N GLU A 17 -6.30 -6.75 -3.71
CA GLU A 17 -6.78 -6.41 -2.38
C GLU A 17 -6.41 -4.96 -2.08
N GLU A 18 -7.38 -4.18 -1.62
CA GLU A 18 -7.18 -2.78 -1.22
C GLU A 18 -7.16 -2.68 0.31
N VAL A 19 -6.19 -1.94 0.83
CA VAL A 19 -6.00 -1.71 2.26
C VAL A 19 -5.94 -0.20 2.52
N VAL A 20 -6.70 0.26 3.52
CA VAL A 20 -6.54 1.61 4.07
C VAL A 20 -5.34 1.60 5.02
N LEU A 21 -4.32 2.40 4.71
CA LEU A 21 -3.11 2.49 5.53
C LEU A 21 -3.26 3.51 6.66
N SER A 22 -3.81 4.68 6.33
CA SER A 22 -4.04 5.76 7.29
C SER A 22 -5.16 6.67 6.81
N GLU A 23 -5.98 7.13 7.73
CA GLU A 23 -6.96 8.19 7.51
C GLU A 23 -6.47 9.46 8.18
N VAL A 24 -6.68 10.60 7.53
CA VAL A 24 -6.30 11.93 8.04
C VAL A 24 -7.49 12.86 7.95
N GLY A 25 -7.75 13.62 9.02
CA GLY A 25 -8.84 14.61 9.06
C GLY A 25 -8.44 16.01 8.58
N SER A 26 -7.15 16.23 8.31
CA SER A 26 -6.57 17.52 7.91
C SER A 26 -5.27 17.27 7.14
N PRO A 27 -4.65 18.31 6.54
CA PRO A 27 -3.33 18.15 5.94
C PRO A 27 -2.33 17.58 6.94
N ALA A 28 -1.56 16.58 6.53
CA ALA A 28 -0.64 15.84 7.41
C ALA A 28 0.41 15.07 6.61
N ASP A 29 1.55 14.80 7.23
CA ASP A 29 2.58 13.93 6.66
C ASP A 29 2.35 12.49 7.13
N ILE A 30 2.32 11.56 6.19
CA ILE A 30 2.07 10.14 6.46
C ILE A 30 3.33 9.36 6.11
N ALA A 31 4.00 8.80 7.11
CA ALA A 31 5.07 7.82 6.91
C ALA A 31 4.45 6.44 6.66
N TRP A 32 4.90 5.74 5.61
CA TRP A 32 4.35 4.44 5.22
C TRP A 32 5.44 3.42 4.94
N GLU A 33 5.10 2.15 5.14
CA GLU A 33 5.95 1.00 4.85
C GLU A 33 5.13 -0.15 4.27
N LEU A 34 5.67 -0.83 3.26
CA LEU A 34 5.10 -1.99 2.60
C LEU A 34 6.14 -3.12 2.53
N ARG A 35 5.70 -4.37 2.63
CA ARG A 35 6.53 -5.56 2.41
C ARG A 35 5.70 -6.69 1.84
N VAL A 36 6.29 -7.48 0.94
CA VAL A 36 5.77 -8.80 0.58
C VAL A 36 6.50 -9.85 1.42
N CYS A 37 5.76 -10.73 2.09
CA CYS A 37 6.33 -11.78 2.94
C CYS A 37 6.54 -13.08 2.18
N ALA A 38 5.79 -13.31 1.10
CA ALA A 38 5.89 -14.52 0.29
C ALA A 38 5.84 -14.18 -1.20
N GLN A 39 6.94 -14.47 -1.90
CA GLN A 39 7.10 -14.26 -3.35
C GLN A 39 7.00 -12.77 -3.75
N GLU A 40 6.37 -12.47 -4.88
CA GLU A 40 6.24 -11.13 -5.43
C GLU A 40 4.77 -10.73 -5.58
N ALA A 41 4.50 -9.44 -5.39
CA ALA A 41 3.22 -8.81 -5.65
C ALA A 41 3.43 -7.40 -6.22
N SER A 42 2.56 -7.00 -7.13
CA SER A 42 2.52 -5.62 -7.61
C SER A 42 1.77 -4.78 -6.56
N TYR A 43 2.13 -3.50 -6.43
CA TYR A 43 1.42 -2.58 -5.54
C TYR A 43 1.19 -1.22 -6.19
N GLU A 44 0.13 -0.57 -5.76
CA GLU A 44 -0.19 0.83 -6.07
C GLU A 44 -0.63 1.52 -4.78
N LEU A 45 0.11 2.57 -4.42
CA LEU A 45 -0.14 3.46 -3.31
C LEU A 45 -0.77 4.74 -3.86
N PHE A 46 -1.92 5.13 -3.33
CA PHE A 46 -2.67 6.30 -3.77
C PHE A 46 -3.37 6.96 -2.58
N PHE A 47 -3.68 8.23 -2.73
CA PHE A 47 -4.46 9.00 -1.78
C PHE A 47 -5.87 9.22 -2.31
N ALA A 48 -6.87 8.89 -1.50
CA ALA A 48 -8.28 9.11 -1.80
C ALA A 48 -8.80 10.29 -0.96
N PRO A 49 -9.07 11.46 -1.58
CA PRO A 49 -9.65 12.62 -0.90
C PRO A 49 -11.02 12.31 -0.27
N ALA A 50 -11.28 12.84 0.93
CA ALA A 50 -12.56 12.63 1.63
C ALA A 50 -13.75 13.34 0.98
N ASP A 51 -13.50 14.33 0.12
CA ASP A 51 -14.51 15.07 -0.65
C ASP A 51 -14.99 14.33 -1.90
N GLY A 52 -14.48 13.12 -2.16
CA GLY A 52 -14.80 12.33 -3.36
C GLY A 52 -14.07 12.79 -4.62
N GLY A 53 -13.03 13.62 -4.47
CA GLY A 53 -12.13 13.98 -5.56
C GLY A 53 -11.37 12.78 -6.14
N PRO A 54 -10.65 12.98 -7.27
CA PRO A 54 -9.91 11.91 -7.92
C PRO A 54 -8.80 11.34 -7.03
N GLU A 55 -8.55 10.04 -7.15
CA GLU A 55 -7.41 9.39 -6.50
C GLU A 55 -6.09 9.95 -7.03
N VAL A 56 -5.15 10.24 -6.12
CA VAL A 56 -3.83 10.75 -6.45
C VAL A 56 -2.81 9.63 -6.29
N ALA A 57 -2.15 9.24 -7.38
CA ALA A 57 -1.09 8.26 -7.34
C ALA A 57 0.10 8.78 -6.53
N VAL A 58 0.52 8.01 -5.52
CA VAL A 58 1.66 8.33 -4.65
C VAL A 58 2.90 7.54 -5.09
N ARG A 59 2.74 6.23 -5.28
CA ARG A 59 3.80 5.34 -5.73
C ARG A 59 3.22 4.06 -6.30
N ALA A 60 3.90 3.42 -7.24
CA ALA A 60 3.53 2.07 -7.69
C ALA A 60 4.78 1.26 -8.03
N SER A 61 4.68 -0.06 -7.96
CA SER A 61 5.66 -0.96 -8.58
C SER A 61 5.62 -0.82 -10.10
N ALA A 62 6.77 -0.84 -10.77
CA ALA A 62 6.80 -0.85 -12.22
C ALA A 62 6.23 -2.19 -12.76
N PRO A 63 5.61 -2.23 -13.95
CA PRO A 63 4.95 -3.44 -14.47
C PRO A 63 5.83 -4.70 -14.57
N ARG A 64 7.16 -4.52 -14.64
CA ARG A 64 8.14 -5.62 -14.72
C ARG A 64 8.96 -5.79 -13.44
N GLU A 65 8.71 -4.96 -12.43
CA GLU A 65 9.46 -4.91 -11.17
C GLU A 65 8.46 -4.94 -10.00
N PRO A 66 7.74 -6.06 -9.80
CA PRO A 66 6.89 -6.23 -8.64
C PRO A 66 7.74 -6.24 -7.37
N LEU A 67 7.13 -5.90 -6.24
CA LEU A 67 7.80 -5.96 -4.95
C LEU A 67 8.07 -7.43 -4.60
N GLN A 68 9.33 -7.80 -4.40
CA GLN A 68 9.73 -9.15 -4.04
C GLN A 68 9.99 -9.26 -2.54
N ALA A 69 9.77 -10.45 -1.97
CA ALA A 69 10.03 -10.70 -0.55
C ALA A 69 11.48 -10.46 -0.13
N LYS A 70 12.43 -10.58 -1.07
CA LYS A 70 13.87 -10.33 -0.86
C LYS A 70 14.21 -8.85 -0.76
N ASP A 71 13.36 -7.96 -1.30
CA ASP A 71 13.61 -6.52 -1.32
C ASP A 71 13.37 -5.89 0.07
N GLY A 72 12.80 -6.67 1.00
CA GLY A 72 12.59 -6.23 2.38
C GLY A 72 11.41 -5.28 2.50
N ILE A 73 11.64 -4.16 3.18
CA ILE A 73 10.63 -3.12 3.42
C ILE A 73 10.87 -1.98 2.44
N VAL A 74 9.82 -1.60 1.70
CA VAL A 74 9.79 -0.36 0.94
C VAL A 74 9.08 0.69 1.78
N ALA A 75 9.67 1.87 1.90
CA ALA A 75 9.15 2.95 2.73
C ALA A 75 9.13 4.28 2.00
N GLY A 76 8.39 5.23 2.55
CA GLY A 76 8.39 6.62 2.12
C GLY A 76 7.49 7.48 2.99
N THR A 77 7.36 8.75 2.58
CA THR A 77 6.45 9.72 3.18
C THR A 77 5.51 10.25 2.10
N PHE A 78 4.30 10.62 2.49
CA PHE A 78 3.35 11.30 1.63
C PHE A 78 2.73 12.48 2.38
N HIS A 79 2.76 13.67 1.77
CA HIS A 79 2.08 14.84 2.29
C HIS A 79 0.63 14.84 1.81
N ALA A 80 -0.31 14.53 2.70
CA ALA A 80 -1.73 14.64 2.43
C ALA A 80 -2.13 16.13 2.47
N PRO A 81 -2.62 16.71 1.37
CA PRO A 81 -2.93 18.15 1.32
C PRO A 81 -4.31 18.50 1.91
N GLN A 82 -5.12 17.51 2.26
CA GLN A 82 -6.47 17.65 2.80
C GLN A 82 -6.91 16.37 3.52
N ALA A 83 -8.12 16.37 4.07
CA ALA A 83 -8.71 15.17 4.66
C ALA A 83 -8.90 14.06 3.62
N GLY A 84 -8.65 12.81 4.01
CA GLY A 84 -8.73 11.65 3.12
C GLY A 84 -8.04 10.42 3.68
N ALA A 85 -7.77 9.45 2.81
CA ALA A 85 -7.14 8.19 3.19
C ALA A 85 -5.98 7.84 2.26
N LEU A 86 -4.82 7.48 2.83
CA LEU A 86 -3.76 6.80 2.11
C LEU A 86 -4.12 5.32 2.00
N ARG A 87 -4.12 4.78 0.77
CA ARG A 87 -4.56 3.42 0.46
C ARG A 87 -3.51 2.71 -0.39
N CYS A 88 -3.46 1.39 -0.25
CA CYS A 88 -2.59 0.52 -1.03
C CYS A 88 -3.40 -0.60 -1.67
N ARG A 89 -3.30 -0.77 -2.98
CA ARG A 89 -3.76 -1.93 -3.72
C ARG A 89 -2.61 -2.88 -3.92
N PHE A 90 -2.70 -4.09 -3.39
CA PHE A 90 -1.79 -5.18 -3.72
C PHE A 90 -2.43 -6.09 -4.77
N LYS A 91 -1.67 -6.48 -5.79
CA LYS A 91 -2.15 -7.33 -6.88
C LYS A 91 -1.28 -8.57 -7.02
N ASN A 92 -1.95 -9.72 -7.15
CA ASN A 92 -1.33 -11.01 -7.40
C ASN A 92 -1.66 -11.47 -8.83
N ASP A 93 -1.11 -10.78 -9.81
CA ASP A 93 -1.31 -11.05 -11.24
C ASP A 93 -0.50 -12.24 -11.76
N LYS A 94 0.61 -12.58 -11.10
CA LYS A 94 1.52 -13.68 -11.50
C LYS A 94 1.37 -14.97 -10.70
N GLY A 95 0.63 -14.98 -9.59
CA GLY A 95 0.39 -16.19 -8.82
C GLY A 95 -0.71 -17.03 -9.44
N TRP A 96 -0.36 -18.17 -10.05
CA TRP A 96 -1.35 -19.09 -10.63
C TRP A 96 -2.12 -19.90 -9.58
N LEU A 97 -1.53 -20.18 -8.41
CA LEU A 97 -2.14 -21.09 -7.42
C LEU A 97 -1.96 -20.65 -5.96
N GLN A 98 -1.13 -19.66 -5.66
CA GLN A 98 -0.78 -19.28 -4.29
C GLN A 98 -1.12 -17.83 -4.00
N SER A 99 -1.70 -17.58 -2.83
CA SER A 99 -1.88 -16.24 -2.30
C SER A 99 -0.54 -15.56 -2.01
N ARG A 100 -0.55 -14.23 -1.93
CA ARG A 100 0.59 -13.41 -1.48
C ARG A 100 0.24 -12.78 -0.15
N LEU A 101 1.08 -13.00 0.84
CA LEU A 101 0.97 -12.28 2.10
C LEU A 101 1.76 -10.98 1.99
N CYS A 102 1.05 -9.86 2.07
CA CYS A 102 1.62 -8.52 2.10
C CYS A 102 1.39 -7.91 3.48
N LEU A 103 2.37 -7.16 3.97
CA LEU A 103 2.29 -6.39 5.20
C LEU A 103 2.43 -4.91 4.86
N CYS A 104 1.70 -4.09 5.59
CA CYS A 104 1.76 -2.65 5.42
C CYS A 104 1.49 -1.96 6.76
N ARG A 105 2.06 -0.78 6.94
CA ARG A 105 1.78 0.09 8.07
C ARG A 105 1.95 1.55 7.67
N ALA A 106 1.25 2.43 8.37
CA ALA A 106 1.47 3.86 8.25
C ALA A 106 1.27 4.55 9.61
N ALA A 107 1.88 5.72 9.75
CA ALA A 107 1.72 6.61 10.90
C ALA A 107 1.67 8.06 10.41
N VAL A 108 0.92 8.88 11.15
CA VAL A 108 0.84 10.34 11.02
C VAL A 108 1.69 10.97 12.10
#